data_AF-A0A835W1I6-F1
#
_entry.id   AF-A0A835W1I6-F1
#
_cell.length_a   1.000
_cell.length_b   1.000
_cell.length_c   1.000
_cell.angle_alpha   90.00
_cell.angle_beta   90.00
_cell.angle_gamma   90.00
#
_symmetry.space_group_name_H-M   'P 1'
#
loop_
_entity.id
_entity.type
_entity.pdbx_description
1 polymer ?
#
loop_
_entity_poly.entity_id
_entity_poly.type
_entity_poly.pdbx_seq_one_letter_code
_entity_poly.pdbx_strand_id
1 'polypeptide(L)'
;MTKSSHDASTEACVLRFVNNSARSINALWVDFTGEEKAYQWVLPGHARPQQTYTTHVWRLRFADDATLIGEYAGQSAVLEVQPDCALSITPWSGALPQPKPEWGEYTKRGDALGIEIWSYACVDVRAIRIAEHIVDRMLAAAPPDVVRRLVAGGAVVAVIARCQVTTDIPAHAFMRWAEGGRDTDTTTRGLGGTEESPTTSCGEENLLMEDDKFYPSENILVHEFGHTVMNIGLTPEDRSKIKKLYDTAYASGLYDQTAYIMENEDEYWAEGTQAWFNATIRTDVTAGVNTREKLRARDPGLAAMMARAYGDGTWRYPQDSPGPLRMKRRLPESSSDEHGSPTSSSGSTGEQPVAPMAAPDVEGTMERVRLAASAGGAGPGSCMSACLPGAGGAPGSGSTGCGTAIWMGLREAVLGHAAHATVKMS
;
A
#
# COMPACT_ATOMS: atom_id res chain seq x y z
N MET A 1 35.93 35.82 -20.69
CA MET A 1 35.31 35.43 -19.41
C MET A 1 34.04 36.24 -19.25
N THR A 2 32.88 35.60 -19.43
CA THR A 2 31.58 36.21 -19.18
C THR A 2 30.87 35.28 -18.21
N LYS A 3 31.01 35.57 -16.92
CA LYS A 3 30.10 35.05 -15.89
C LYS A 3 28.76 35.72 -16.14
N SER A 4 27.80 34.98 -16.70
CA SER A 4 26.39 35.37 -16.59
C SER A 4 25.92 34.94 -15.21
N SER A 5 25.75 35.92 -14.34
CA SER A 5 25.17 35.82 -13.02
C SER A 5 23.66 35.56 -13.13
N HIS A 6 23.25 34.31 -13.02
CA HIS A 6 21.96 33.99 -12.42
C HIS A 6 22.23 33.64 -10.95
N ASP A 7 22.13 34.64 -10.07
CA ASP A 7 21.70 34.38 -8.69
C ASP A 7 20.25 33.88 -8.81
N ALA A 8 20.08 32.59 -9.09
CA ALA A 8 18.79 31.96 -8.96
C ALA A 8 18.52 31.82 -7.47
N SER A 9 17.54 32.57 -6.95
CA SER A 9 17.00 32.32 -5.62
C SER A 9 16.67 30.84 -5.50
N THR A 10 17.18 30.20 -4.46
CA THR A 10 16.79 28.83 -4.10
C THR A 10 15.31 28.85 -3.73
N GLU A 11 14.48 28.34 -4.62
CA GLU A 11 13.02 28.28 -4.47
C GLU A 11 12.58 26.82 -4.45
N ALA A 12 11.56 26.50 -3.66
CA ALA A 12 10.98 25.17 -3.68
C ALA A 12 10.31 24.93 -5.04
N CYS A 13 10.60 23.78 -5.66
CA CYS A 13 10.00 23.36 -6.92
C CYS A 13 9.66 21.86 -6.87
N VAL A 14 8.93 21.39 -7.88
CA VAL A 14 8.58 19.97 -8.02
C VAL A 14 9.02 19.49 -9.40
N LEU A 15 9.80 18.42 -9.44
CA LEU A 15 10.13 17.71 -10.68
C LEU A 15 9.22 16.49 -10.81
N ARG A 16 8.64 16.26 -12.00
CA ARG A 16 7.96 15.02 -12.34
C ARG A 16 8.88 14.19 -13.22
N PHE A 17 9.40 13.09 -12.69
CA PHE A 17 10.13 12.13 -13.50
C PHE A 17 9.12 11.19 -14.15
N VAL A 18 9.11 11.13 -15.48
CA VAL A 18 8.22 10.26 -16.26
C VAL A 18 9.11 9.34 -17.10
N ASN A 19 8.82 8.04 -17.08
CA ASN A 19 9.59 7.05 -17.80
C ASN A 19 8.72 6.31 -18.82
N ASN A 20 8.77 6.74 -20.07
CA ASN A 20 8.12 6.05 -21.20
C ASN A 20 9.09 5.10 -21.92
N SER A 21 10.31 4.90 -21.40
CA SER A 21 11.26 3.94 -21.95
C SER A 21 10.98 2.53 -21.46
N ALA A 22 11.59 1.54 -22.12
CA ALA A 22 11.50 0.14 -21.71
C ALA A 22 12.42 -0.24 -20.54
N ARG A 23 13.23 0.71 -20.02
CA ARG A 23 14.25 0.46 -18.99
C ARG A 23 13.92 1.27 -17.74
N SER A 24 14.20 0.73 -16.56
CA SER A 24 14.08 1.48 -15.31
C SER A 24 15.10 2.61 -15.26
N ILE A 25 14.70 3.76 -14.70
CA ILE A 25 15.58 4.91 -14.50
C ILE A 25 15.76 5.22 -13.02
N ASN A 26 16.96 5.66 -12.66
CA ASN A 26 17.29 6.22 -11.35
C ASN A 26 17.28 7.74 -11.45
N ALA A 27 16.52 8.38 -10.56
CA ALA A 27 16.61 9.81 -10.30
C ALA A 27 17.58 10.05 -9.14
N LEU A 28 18.71 10.68 -9.46
CA LEU A 28 19.80 10.94 -8.52
C LEU A 28 19.91 12.43 -8.25
N TRP A 29 19.94 12.82 -6.98
CA TRP A 29 20.30 14.17 -6.59
C TRP A 29 21.83 14.26 -6.51
N VAL A 30 22.42 15.26 -7.16
CA VAL A 30 23.83 15.60 -6.97
C VAL A 30 23.91 16.54 -5.78
N ASP A 31 24.49 16.06 -4.69
CA ASP A 31 24.59 16.83 -3.46
C ASP A 31 25.58 18.00 -3.58
N PHE A 32 25.67 18.82 -2.53
CA PHE A 32 26.52 20.01 -2.53
C PHE A 32 28.03 19.69 -2.55
N THR A 33 28.41 18.43 -2.39
CA THR A 33 29.80 17.95 -2.53
C THR A 33 30.09 17.42 -3.95
N GLY A 34 29.05 17.29 -4.78
CA GLY A 34 29.13 16.74 -6.13
C GLY A 34 28.89 15.22 -6.21
N GLU A 35 28.52 14.58 -5.10
CA GLU A 35 28.22 13.14 -5.07
C GLU A 35 26.77 12.86 -5.50
N GLU A 36 26.57 11.80 -6.29
CA GLU A 36 25.24 11.34 -6.68
C GLU A 36 24.60 10.53 -5.55
N LYS A 37 23.41 10.95 -5.10
CA LYS A 37 22.55 10.24 -4.13
C LYS A 37 21.33 9.72 -4.85
N ALA A 38 21.23 8.40 -4.98
CA ALA A 38 20.04 7.76 -5.52
C ALA A 38 18.84 8.07 -4.61
N TYR A 39 17.81 8.68 -5.19
CA TYR A 39 16.64 9.12 -4.43
C TYR A 39 15.42 8.26 -4.72
N GLN A 40 15.18 7.96 -6.00
CA GLN A 40 14.07 7.08 -6.39
C GLN A 40 14.27 6.43 -7.76
N TRP A 41 13.62 5.28 -7.92
CA TRP A 41 13.53 4.53 -9.17
C TRP A 41 12.22 4.87 -9.85
N VAL A 42 12.23 4.99 -11.17
CA VAL A 42 11.02 5.15 -11.99
C VAL A 42 11.00 4.03 -13.02
N LEU A 43 10.08 3.08 -12.84
CA LEU A 43 9.92 1.92 -13.72
C LEU A 43 9.35 2.33 -15.09
N PRO A 44 9.48 1.48 -16.13
CA PRO A 44 8.79 1.68 -17.40
C PRO A 44 7.30 1.98 -17.20
N GLY A 45 6.78 2.99 -17.90
CA GLY A 45 5.41 3.47 -17.82
C GLY A 45 5.03 4.25 -16.55
N HIS A 46 5.97 4.48 -15.63
CA HIS A 46 5.66 5.15 -14.36
C HIS A 46 6.05 6.63 -14.34
N ALA A 47 5.38 7.36 -13.45
CA ALA A 47 5.74 8.72 -13.08
C ALA A 47 5.96 8.83 -11.57
N ARG A 48 6.92 9.69 -11.18
CA ARG A 48 7.21 10.01 -9.78
C ARG A 48 7.46 11.50 -9.61
N PRO A 49 6.74 12.19 -8.71
CA PRO A 49 7.04 13.57 -8.37
C PRO A 49 8.20 13.63 -7.36
N GLN A 50 8.84 14.78 -7.26
CA GLN A 50 9.88 15.03 -6.28
C GLN A 50 9.88 16.49 -5.86
N GLN A 51 9.60 16.76 -4.59
CA GLN A 51 9.84 18.09 -4.03
C GLN A 51 11.34 18.32 -3.94
N THR A 52 11.78 19.47 -4.42
CA THR A 52 13.19 19.81 -4.44
C THR A 52 13.36 21.33 -4.47
N TYR A 53 14.57 21.81 -4.76
CA TYR A 53 14.82 23.23 -4.94
C TYR A 53 15.39 23.51 -6.31
N THR A 54 15.18 24.74 -6.81
CA THR A 54 15.65 25.19 -8.13
C THR A 54 17.16 25.03 -8.35
N THR A 55 17.93 25.00 -7.26
CA THR A 55 19.39 24.82 -7.27
C THR A 55 19.85 23.37 -7.11
N HIS A 56 18.94 22.42 -6.87
CA HIS A 56 19.28 21.00 -6.79
C HIS A 56 19.48 20.44 -8.20
N VAL A 57 20.67 19.88 -8.45
CA VAL A 57 20.99 19.22 -9.71
C VAL A 57 20.51 17.78 -9.65
N TRP A 58 19.70 17.39 -10.62
CA TRP A 58 19.18 16.03 -10.76
C TRP A 58 19.74 15.38 -12.00
N ARG A 59 20.20 14.14 -11.86
CA ARG A 59 20.62 13.29 -12.97
C ARG A 59 19.66 12.12 -13.12
N LEU A 60 19.30 11.83 -14.36
CA LEU A 60 18.58 10.60 -14.71
C LEU A 60 19.57 9.64 -15.34
N ARG A 61 19.62 8.41 -14.81
CA ARG A 61 20.46 7.33 -15.34
C ARG A 61 19.64 6.07 -15.54
N PHE A 62 20.02 5.21 -16.47
CA PHE A 62 19.43 3.87 -16.53
C PHE A 62 19.90 3.03 -15.32
N ALA A 63 18.98 2.26 -14.74
CA ALA A 63 19.24 1.55 -13.48
C ALA A 63 20.12 0.31 -13.64
N ASP A 64 20.16 -0.27 -14.84
CA ASP A 64 20.89 -1.49 -15.20
C ASP A 64 22.38 -1.24 -15.49
N ASP A 65 22.74 -0.12 -16.13
CA ASP A 65 24.12 0.18 -16.55
C ASP A 65 24.65 1.56 -16.13
N ALA A 66 23.84 2.35 -15.42
CA ALA A 66 24.14 3.71 -14.96
C ALA A 66 24.44 4.73 -16.08
N THR A 67 24.10 4.45 -17.34
CA THR A 67 24.27 5.39 -18.45
C THR A 67 23.46 6.67 -18.19
N LEU A 68 24.09 7.83 -18.40
CA LEU A 68 23.45 9.14 -18.21
C LEU A 68 22.44 9.41 -19.32
N ILE A 69 21.21 9.72 -18.92
CA ILE A 69 20.10 10.10 -19.80
C ILE A 69 20.06 11.64 -19.92
N GLY A 70 20.19 12.34 -18.79
CA GLY A 70 20.24 13.79 -18.77
C GLY A 70 20.40 14.37 -17.37
N GLU A 71 20.58 15.69 -17.31
CA GLU A 71 20.76 16.47 -16.10
C GLU A 71 19.83 17.70 -16.11
N TYR A 72 19.27 18.06 -14.96
CA TYR A 72 18.41 19.23 -14.82
C TYR A 72 18.55 19.89 -13.46
N ALA A 73 18.59 21.22 -13.46
CA ALA A 73 18.36 22.07 -12.30
C ALA A 73 17.55 23.27 -12.77
N GLY A 74 16.46 23.60 -12.06
CA GLY A 74 15.59 24.69 -12.46
C GLY A 74 14.22 24.66 -11.80
N GLN A 75 13.30 25.42 -12.41
CA GLN A 75 11.92 25.51 -11.97
C GLN A 75 11.19 24.16 -12.08
N SER A 76 9.97 24.12 -11.57
CA SER A 76 9.12 22.93 -11.69
C SER A 76 8.99 22.50 -13.15
N ALA A 77 9.23 21.22 -13.41
CA ALA A 77 9.28 20.66 -14.75
C ALA A 77 8.88 19.19 -14.77
N VAL A 78 8.36 18.72 -15.91
CA VAL A 78 8.28 17.30 -16.24
C VAL A 78 9.56 16.92 -16.98
N LEU A 79 10.27 15.94 -16.45
CA LEU A 79 11.43 15.30 -17.03
C LEU A 79 10.98 13.94 -17.55
N GLU A 80 10.73 13.86 -18.84
CA GLU A 80 10.14 12.71 -19.50
C GLU A 80 11.18 11.98 -20.36
N VAL A 81 11.52 10.75 -19.97
CA VAL A 81 12.37 9.86 -20.76
C VAL A 81 11.49 9.16 -21.79
N GLN A 82 11.72 9.46 -23.06
CA GLN A 82 10.94 8.98 -24.19
C GLN A 82 11.25 7.50 -24.53
N PRO A 83 10.42 6.83 -25.34
CA PRO A 83 10.68 5.46 -25.80
C PRO A 83 12.03 5.27 -26.52
N ASP A 84 12.51 6.32 -27.20
CA ASP A 84 13.83 6.36 -27.86
C ASP A 84 14.97 6.73 -26.90
N CYS A 85 14.69 6.75 -25.59
CA CYS A 85 15.62 7.08 -24.51
C CYS A 85 16.05 8.56 -24.45
N ALA A 86 15.47 9.46 -25.24
CA ALA A 86 15.76 10.89 -25.15
C ALA A 86 15.04 11.53 -23.95
N LEU A 87 15.68 12.52 -23.31
CA LEU A 87 15.04 13.32 -22.26
C LEU A 87 14.33 14.53 -22.85
N SER A 88 13.01 14.61 -22.65
CA SER A 88 12.19 15.80 -22.88
C SER A 88 11.96 16.53 -21.56
N ILE A 89 12.09 17.86 -21.57
CA ILE A 89 11.90 18.70 -20.39
C ILE A 89 10.85 19.76 -20.71
N THR A 90 9.75 19.76 -19.96
CA THR A 90 8.65 20.72 -20.17
C THR A 90 8.31 21.42 -18.85
N PRO A 91 7.99 22.74 -18.86
CA PRO A 91 7.56 23.43 -17.65
C PRO A 91 6.33 22.79 -17.01
N TRP A 92 6.29 22.76 -15.67
CA TRP A 92 5.18 22.19 -14.91
C TRP A 92 4.76 23.14 -13.79
N SER A 93 3.45 23.23 -13.54
CA SER A 93 2.86 24.06 -12.47
C SER A 93 2.20 23.23 -11.36
N GLY A 94 2.39 21.90 -11.34
CA GLY A 94 1.86 21.05 -10.29
C GLY A 94 2.58 21.28 -8.98
N ALA A 95 1.82 21.49 -7.90
CA ALA A 95 2.31 21.39 -6.54
C ALA A 95 2.05 19.98 -6.01
N LEU A 96 2.93 19.48 -5.15
CA LEU A 96 2.56 18.35 -4.30
C LEU A 96 1.42 18.80 -3.37
N PRO A 97 0.34 18.03 -3.25
CA PRO A 97 -0.69 18.32 -2.26
C PRO A 97 -0.02 18.35 -0.90
N GLN A 98 -0.25 19.45 -0.19
CA GLN A 98 0.25 19.61 1.15
C GLN A 98 -0.73 18.94 2.12
N PRO A 99 -0.23 18.22 3.15
CA PRO A 99 -1.10 17.71 4.18
C PRO A 99 -1.85 18.87 4.83
N LYS A 100 -3.13 18.67 5.14
CA LYS A 100 -3.93 19.71 5.77
C LYS A 100 -3.49 19.89 7.22
N PRO A 101 -3.31 21.13 7.74
CA PRO A 101 -2.83 21.36 9.10
C PRO A 101 -3.65 20.63 10.18
N GLU A 102 -4.96 20.50 9.99
CA GLU A 102 -5.87 19.80 10.90
C GLU A 102 -5.60 18.29 11.02
N TRP A 103 -4.82 17.70 10.11
CA TRP A 103 -4.42 16.29 10.20
C TRP A 103 -3.32 16.04 11.23
N GLY A 104 -2.59 17.09 11.63
CA GLY A 104 -1.39 16.98 12.45
C GLY A 104 -0.23 16.30 11.72
N GLU A 105 0.74 15.79 12.47
CA GLU A 105 1.96 15.20 11.91
C GLU A 105 1.78 13.74 11.49
N TYR A 106 2.41 13.35 10.37
CA TYR A 106 2.54 11.96 9.96
C TYR A 106 3.74 11.32 10.67
N THR A 107 3.48 10.39 11.58
CA THR A 107 4.50 9.81 12.47
C THR A 107 4.27 8.32 12.70
N LYS A 108 5.30 7.63 13.21
CA LYS A 108 5.14 6.29 13.78
C LYS A 108 4.23 6.38 15.02
N ARG A 109 3.13 5.65 14.99
CA ARG A 109 2.07 5.65 16.00
C ARG A 109 1.85 4.28 16.64
N GLY A 110 2.38 3.22 16.02
CA GLY A 110 2.37 1.86 16.54
C GLY A 110 3.51 1.00 16.01
N ASP A 111 3.58 -0.23 16.51
CA ASP A 111 4.57 -1.25 16.15
C ASP A 111 4.00 -2.65 16.39
N ALA A 112 4.20 -3.56 15.44
CA ALA A 112 3.92 -4.98 15.60
C ALA A 112 5.12 -5.79 15.12
N LEU A 113 5.84 -6.43 16.05
CA LEU A 113 7.00 -7.29 15.74
C LEU A 113 8.11 -6.57 14.94
N GLY A 114 8.27 -5.26 15.14
CA GLY A 114 9.22 -4.42 14.39
C GLY A 114 8.71 -3.91 13.04
N ILE A 115 7.45 -4.21 12.69
CA ILE A 115 6.74 -3.60 11.55
C ILE A 115 6.02 -2.36 12.08
N GLU A 116 6.43 -1.20 11.58
CA GLU A 116 5.94 0.07 12.08
C GLU A 116 4.54 0.38 11.56
N ILE A 117 3.74 1.07 12.38
CA ILE A 117 2.43 1.59 11.98
C ILE A 117 2.47 3.11 11.99
N TRP A 118 2.25 3.70 10.82
CA TRP A 118 2.32 5.13 10.59
C TRP A 118 0.95 5.72 10.27
N SER A 119 0.69 6.91 10.77
CA SER A 119 -0.52 7.65 10.44
C SER A 119 -0.34 9.14 10.69
N TYR A 120 -1.24 9.94 10.14
CA TYR A 120 -1.47 11.30 10.62
C TYR A 120 -2.14 11.27 12.00
N ALA A 121 -2.04 12.36 12.75
CA ALA A 121 -2.61 12.47 14.10
C ALA A 121 -4.15 12.46 14.13
N CYS A 122 -4.81 12.75 13.00
CA CYS A 122 -6.27 12.71 12.86
C CYS A 122 -6.87 11.30 12.79
N VAL A 123 -6.06 10.24 12.66
CA VAL A 123 -6.53 8.85 12.73
C VAL A 123 -6.91 8.48 14.16
N ASP A 124 -8.05 7.80 14.32
CA ASP A 124 -8.49 7.30 15.62
C ASP A 124 -7.45 6.30 16.19
N VAL A 125 -6.99 6.55 17.42
CA VAL A 125 -6.00 5.69 18.08
C VAL A 125 -6.46 4.24 18.22
N ARG A 126 -7.77 3.98 18.28
CA ARG A 126 -8.34 2.62 18.27
C ARG A 126 -7.97 1.88 16.99
N ALA A 127 -8.02 2.55 15.84
CA ALA A 127 -7.65 1.95 14.56
C ALA A 127 -6.16 1.55 14.54
N ILE A 128 -5.28 2.37 15.11
CA ILE A 128 -3.85 2.04 15.25
C ILE A 128 -3.67 0.76 16.07
N ARG A 129 -4.36 0.62 17.22
CA ARG A 129 -4.26 -0.59 18.06
C ARG A 129 -4.83 -1.83 17.39
N ILE A 130 -5.90 -1.68 16.61
CA ILE A 130 -6.46 -2.79 15.83
C ILE A 130 -5.50 -3.22 14.72
N ALA A 131 -4.84 -2.28 14.04
CA ALA A 131 -3.83 -2.60 13.04
C ALA A 131 -2.62 -3.34 13.64
N GLU A 132 -2.10 -2.89 14.79
CA GLU A 132 -1.03 -3.60 15.51
C GLU A 132 -1.44 -5.02 15.85
N HIS A 133 -2.65 -5.18 16.41
CA HIS A 133 -3.17 -6.47 16.78
C HIS A 133 -3.32 -7.38 15.56
N ILE A 134 -3.90 -6.92 14.46
CA ILE A 134 -4.07 -7.75 13.25
C ILE A 134 -2.71 -8.23 12.72
N VAL A 135 -1.72 -7.33 12.60
CA VAL A 135 -0.38 -7.67 12.10
C VAL A 135 0.31 -8.67 13.03
N ASP A 136 0.28 -8.43 14.35
CA ASP A 136 0.82 -9.35 15.35
C ASP A 136 0.18 -10.73 15.23
N ARG A 137 -1.16 -10.80 15.15
CA ARG A 137 -1.90 -12.07 15.09
C ARG A 137 -1.71 -12.82 13.77
N MET A 138 -1.59 -12.13 12.64
CA MET A 138 -1.26 -12.76 11.35
C MET A 138 0.12 -13.43 11.40
N LEU A 139 1.08 -12.83 12.10
CA LEU A 139 2.47 -13.27 12.14
C LEU A 139 2.84 -14.09 13.39
N ALA A 140 1.96 -14.21 14.38
CA ALA A 140 2.23 -14.87 15.66
C ALA A 140 2.70 -16.34 15.52
N ALA A 141 2.26 -17.04 14.47
CA ALA A 141 2.68 -18.41 14.16
C ALA A 141 3.61 -18.51 12.94
N ALA A 142 3.97 -17.37 12.33
CA ALA A 142 4.80 -17.34 11.13
C ALA A 142 6.24 -17.81 11.45
N PRO A 143 6.92 -18.46 10.50
CA PRO A 143 8.34 -18.74 10.65
C PRO A 143 9.13 -17.44 10.92
N PRO A 144 10.05 -17.40 11.91
CA PRO A 144 10.75 -16.17 12.28
C PRO A 144 11.57 -15.54 11.14
N ASP A 145 11.97 -16.31 10.13
CA ASP A 145 12.66 -15.79 8.95
C ASP A 145 11.76 -14.96 8.02
N VAL A 146 10.45 -15.25 7.97
CA VAL A 146 9.47 -14.43 7.23
C VAL A 146 9.38 -13.05 7.86
N VAL A 147 9.20 -12.98 9.19
CA VAL A 147 9.13 -11.71 9.94
C VAL A 147 10.43 -10.91 9.80
N ARG A 148 11.60 -11.57 9.88
CA ARG A 148 12.88 -10.90 9.66
C ARG A 148 13.00 -10.30 8.26
N ARG A 149 12.52 -10.99 7.22
CA ARG A 149 12.53 -10.46 5.84
C ARG A 149 11.57 -9.28 5.69
N LEU A 150 10.39 -9.33 6.29
CA LEU A 150 9.47 -8.18 6.34
C LEU A 150 10.14 -6.94 6.93
N VAL A 151 10.74 -7.07 8.11
CA VAL A 151 11.42 -5.95 8.79
C VAL A 151 12.63 -5.47 7.98
N ALA A 152 13.47 -6.39 7.48
CA ALA A 152 14.65 -6.03 6.69
C ALA A 152 14.29 -5.40 5.33
N GLY A 153 13.15 -5.77 4.77
CA GLY A 153 12.60 -5.18 3.54
C GLY A 153 11.82 -3.89 3.76
N GLY A 154 11.78 -3.37 5.00
CA GLY A 154 11.15 -2.09 5.31
C GLY A 154 9.63 -2.11 5.28
N ALA A 155 9.01 -3.27 5.49
CA ALA A 155 7.55 -3.38 5.55
C ALA A 155 6.98 -2.43 6.63
N VAL A 156 5.97 -1.65 6.25
CA VAL A 156 5.28 -0.67 7.10
C VAL A 156 3.79 -0.73 6.81
N VAL A 157 2.96 -0.47 7.84
CA VAL A 157 1.52 -0.27 7.67
C VAL A 157 1.17 1.21 7.83
N ALA A 158 0.42 1.77 6.90
CA ALA A 158 -0.14 3.12 6.97
C ALA A 158 -1.66 3.07 7.17
N VAL A 159 -2.18 3.81 8.15
CA VAL A 159 -3.62 3.94 8.35
C VAL A 159 -4.11 5.27 7.78
N ILE A 160 -5.14 5.19 6.94
CA ILE A 160 -5.73 6.33 6.25
C ILE A 160 -6.95 6.82 7.06
N ALA A 161 -6.99 8.09 7.46
CA ALA A 161 -8.16 8.65 8.18
C ALA A 161 -9.38 8.75 7.25
N ARG A 162 -10.61 8.79 7.79
CA ARG A 162 -11.85 8.98 7.01
C ARG A 162 -11.89 10.28 6.22
N CYS A 163 -11.19 11.31 6.71
CA CYS A 163 -11.10 12.62 6.07
C CYS A 163 -9.97 12.71 5.01
N GLN A 164 -9.32 11.58 4.73
CA GLN A 164 -8.20 11.44 3.81
C GLN A 164 -8.55 10.47 2.67
N VAL A 165 -7.78 10.53 1.60
CA VAL A 165 -7.77 9.59 0.48
C VAL A 165 -6.44 8.83 0.42
N THR A 166 -6.37 7.77 -0.36
CA THR A 166 -5.20 6.87 -0.42
C THR A 166 -3.90 7.60 -0.70
N THR A 167 -3.91 8.53 -1.63
CA THR A 167 -2.71 9.28 -2.00
C THR A 167 -2.39 10.48 -1.09
N ASP A 168 -3.12 10.66 0.03
CA ASP A 168 -2.68 11.54 1.14
C ASP A 168 -1.58 10.88 1.98
N ILE A 169 -1.47 9.54 1.93
CA ILE A 169 -0.35 8.82 2.54
C ILE A 169 0.93 9.17 1.77
N PRO A 170 2.01 9.65 2.45
CA PRO A 170 3.22 10.08 1.77
C PRO A 170 3.82 9.02 0.83
N ALA A 171 3.82 7.75 1.25
CA ALA A 171 4.31 6.63 0.45
C ALA A 171 3.50 6.39 -0.85
N HIS A 172 2.24 6.82 -0.89
CA HIS A 172 1.34 6.64 -2.05
C HIS A 172 1.11 7.93 -2.84
N ALA A 173 1.68 9.06 -2.40
CA ALA A 173 1.43 10.38 -3.00
C ALA A 173 1.72 10.39 -4.51
N PHE A 174 2.73 9.63 -4.96
CA PHE A 174 3.10 9.54 -6.37
C PHE A 174 1.96 9.06 -7.28
N MET A 175 0.98 8.32 -6.76
CA MET A 175 -0.09 7.71 -7.54
C MET A 175 -1.10 8.75 -8.07
N ARG A 176 -1.16 9.96 -7.50
CA ARG A 176 -2.02 11.06 -8.00
C ARG A 176 -1.75 11.45 -9.45
N TRP A 177 -0.53 11.18 -9.90
CA TRP A 177 -0.06 11.54 -11.23
C TRP A 177 0.26 10.31 -12.08
N ALA A 178 -0.24 9.14 -11.70
CA ALA A 178 -0.20 7.99 -12.57
C ALA A 178 -1.13 8.24 -13.78
N GLU A 179 -0.59 8.13 -14.99
CA GLU A 179 -1.38 8.29 -16.22
C GLU A 179 -1.98 6.96 -16.65
N GLY A 180 -3.23 6.96 -17.12
CA GLY A 180 -3.91 5.74 -17.62
C GLY A 180 -4.33 4.73 -16.55
N GLY A 181 -4.07 5.01 -15.26
CA GLY A 181 -4.44 4.15 -14.14
C GLY A 181 -5.86 4.39 -13.62
N ARG A 182 -6.32 3.45 -12.77
CA ARG A 182 -7.54 3.60 -11.96
C ARG A 182 -7.37 4.80 -11.02
N ASP A 183 -8.41 5.61 -10.86
CA ASP A 183 -8.42 6.68 -9.84
C ASP A 183 -8.41 6.05 -8.44
N THR A 184 -7.22 5.92 -7.86
CA THR A 184 -7.02 5.22 -6.58
C THR A 184 -7.71 5.91 -5.41
N ASP A 185 -7.88 7.23 -5.44
CA ASP A 185 -8.51 7.98 -4.35
C ASP A 185 -10.02 7.71 -4.26
N THR A 186 -10.67 7.38 -5.38
CA THR A 186 -12.12 7.10 -5.41
C THR A 186 -12.45 5.61 -5.39
N THR A 187 -11.48 4.74 -5.62
CA THR A 187 -11.72 3.30 -5.85
C THR A 187 -11.18 2.38 -4.77
N THR A 188 -10.15 2.80 -4.04
CA THR A 188 -9.55 1.97 -3.00
C THR A 188 -9.16 2.78 -1.78
N ARG A 189 -9.16 2.10 -0.62
CA ARG A 189 -8.55 2.55 0.64
C ARG A 189 -7.57 1.52 1.18
N GLY A 190 -7.26 0.48 0.39
CA GLY A 190 -6.32 -0.59 0.69
C GLY A 190 -5.30 -0.72 -0.44
N LEU A 191 -4.02 -0.86 -0.07
CA LEU A 191 -2.95 -1.17 -1.01
C LEU A 191 -1.92 -2.07 -0.34
N GLY A 192 -1.52 -3.15 -1.01
CA GLY A 192 -0.44 -4.02 -0.61
C GLY A 192 0.93 -3.40 -0.81
N GLY A 193 1.85 -3.67 0.11
CA GLY A 193 3.25 -3.28 -0.02
C GLY A 193 3.97 -4.12 -1.07
N THR A 194 4.87 -3.49 -1.82
CA THR A 194 5.80 -4.13 -2.77
C THR A 194 7.24 -3.95 -2.30
N GLU A 195 8.22 -4.59 -2.95
CA GLU A 195 9.64 -4.35 -2.63
C GLU A 195 10.04 -2.87 -2.85
N GLU A 196 9.40 -2.18 -3.82
CA GLU A 196 9.69 -0.79 -4.17
C GLU A 196 8.94 0.22 -3.29
N SER A 197 7.73 -0.13 -2.85
CA SER A 197 6.89 0.67 -1.96
C SER A 197 6.37 -0.23 -0.85
N PRO A 198 7.17 -0.47 0.21
CA PRO A 198 6.88 -1.49 1.22
C PRO A 198 5.80 -1.06 2.23
N THR A 199 4.99 -0.07 1.86
CA THR A 199 3.87 0.43 2.67
C THR A 199 2.60 -0.28 2.26
N THR A 200 2.06 -1.10 3.17
CA THR A 200 0.67 -1.53 3.15
C THR A 200 -0.21 -0.37 3.64
N SER A 201 -1.39 -0.14 3.06
CA SER A 201 -2.37 0.78 3.64
C SER A 201 -3.76 0.19 3.81
N CYS A 202 -4.51 0.74 4.77
CA CYS A 202 -5.92 0.45 4.97
C CYS A 202 -6.66 1.66 5.56
N GLY A 203 -7.95 1.77 5.29
CA GLY A 203 -8.79 2.81 5.88
C GLY A 203 -9.18 2.52 7.34
N GLU A 204 -9.17 3.54 8.19
CA GLU A 204 -9.57 3.38 9.61
C GLU A 204 -11.01 2.89 9.77
N GLU A 205 -11.93 3.22 8.86
CA GLU A 205 -13.30 2.72 8.87
C GLU A 205 -13.40 1.21 8.70
N ASN A 206 -12.47 0.59 7.97
CA ASN A 206 -12.42 -0.87 7.82
C ASN A 206 -11.92 -1.52 9.12
N LEU A 207 -10.86 -0.96 9.71
CA LEU A 207 -10.31 -1.42 10.99
C LEU A 207 -11.34 -1.31 12.10
N LEU A 208 -12.04 -0.19 12.19
CA LEU A 208 -13.08 0.06 13.21
C LEU A 208 -14.41 -0.65 12.89
N MET A 209 -14.61 -1.06 11.64
CA MET A 209 -15.87 -1.60 11.12
C MET A 209 -17.07 -0.65 11.28
N GLU A 210 -16.81 0.64 11.11
CA GLU A 210 -17.77 1.72 11.33
C GLU A 210 -18.02 2.44 9.99
N ASP A 211 -19.22 2.39 9.42
CA ASP A 211 -19.59 3.09 8.17
C ASP A 211 -18.64 2.87 6.95
N ASP A 212 -18.04 1.68 6.84
CA ASP A 212 -17.19 1.32 5.71
C ASP A 212 -18.01 1.11 4.42
N LYS A 213 -17.76 1.97 3.43
CA LYS A 213 -18.41 1.91 2.11
C LYS A 213 -17.63 1.08 1.09
N PHE A 214 -16.34 0.86 1.34
CA PHE A 214 -15.44 0.16 0.44
C PHE A 214 -15.47 -1.33 0.72
N TYR A 215 -15.21 -1.75 1.97
CA TYR A 215 -14.95 -3.15 2.33
C TYR A 215 -15.76 -3.64 3.56
N PRO A 216 -17.07 -3.41 3.67
CA PRO A 216 -17.83 -3.82 4.87
C PRO A 216 -17.90 -5.34 5.09
N SER A 217 -17.59 -6.13 4.05
CA SER A 217 -17.70 -7.59 4.03
C SER A 217 -16.39 -8.30 4.34
N GLU A 218 -15.31 -7.56 4.58
CA GLU A 218 -13.98 -8.11 4.79
C GLU A 218 -13.08 -7.20 5.63
N ASN A 219 -11.99 -7.76 6.15
CA ASN A 219 -10.89 -6.95 6.65
C ASN A 219 -9.87 -6.77 5.54
N ILE A 220 -9.76 -5.55 5.03
CA ILE A 220 -8.89 -5.24 3.89
C ILE A 220 -7.42 -5.30 4.30
N LEU A 221 -7.07 -4.93 5.55
CA LEU A 221 -5.69 -5.01 6.01
C LEU A 221 -5.14 -6.45 5.92
N VAL A 222 -5.95 -7.47 6.22
CA VAL A 222 -5.52 -8.88 6.08
C VAL A 222 -5.17 -9.22 4.62
N HIS A 223 -5.93 -8.71 3.67
CA HIS A 223 -5.69 -8.90 2.23
C HIS A 223 -4.40 -8.18 1.79
N GLU A 224 -4.32 -6.88 2.05
CA GLU A 224 -3.22 -6.03 1.59
C GLU A 224 -1.88 -6.36 2.28
N PHE A 225 -1.95 -6.69 3.57
CA PHE A 225 -0.77 -7.19 4.27
C PHE A 225 -0.40 -8.59 3.78
N GLY A 226 -1.36 -9.36 3.28
CA GLY A 226 -1.12 -10.61 2.55
C GLY A 226 -0.22 -10.42 1.33
N HIS A 227 -0.49 -9.44 0.47
CA HIS A 227 0.42 -9.07 -0.63
C HIS A 227 1.80 -8.72 -0.11
N THR A 228 1.88 -7.97 0.99
CA THR A 228 3.16 -7.53 1.59
C THR A 228 3.98 -8.73 2.08
N VAL A 229 3.32 -9.71 2.70
CA VAL A 229 3.95 -10.98 3.11
C VAL A 229 4.48 -11.75 1.90
N MET A 230 3.74 -11.80 0.79
CA MET A 230 4.23 -12.44 -0.43
C MET A 230 5.41 -11.69 -1.05
N ASN A 231 5.28 -10.37 -1.18
CA ASN A 231 6.24 -9.54 -1.90
C ASN A 231 7.55 -9.37 -1.14
N ILE A 232 7.51 -9.26 0.18
CA ILE A 232 8.67 -8.91 1.01
C ILE A 232 9.05 -10.06 1.94
N GLY A 233 8.07 -10.75 2.53
CA GLY A 233 8.30 -11.78 3.54
C GLY A 233 8.70 -13.15 2.97
N LEU A 234 8.30 -13.48 1.74
CA LEU A 234 8.57 -14.74 1.09
C LEU A 234 9.81 -14.69 0.19
N THR A 235 10.42 -15.85 -0.05
CA THR A 235 11.57 -15.95 -0.94
C THR A 235 11.14 -15.94 -2.42
N PRO A 236 12.04 -15.60 -3.36
CA PRO A 236 11.75 -15.73 -4.79
C PRO A 236 11.32 -17.15 -5.21
N GLU A 237 11.84 -18.19 -4.53
CA GLU A 237 11.43 -19.57 -4.78
C GLU A 237 9.98 -19.83 -4.32
N ASP A 238 9.59 -19.31 -3.15
CA ASP A 238 8.22 -19.41 -2.65
C ASP A 238 7.24 -18.68 -3.60
N ARG A 239 7.59 -17.47 -4.06
CA ARG A 239 6.79 -16.73 -5.06
C ARG A 239 6.65 -17.51 -6.37
N SER A 240 7.72 -18.15 -6.85
CA SER A 240 7.67 -19.00 -8.04
C SER A 240 6.74 -20.21 -7.85
N LYS A 241 6.68 -20.78 -6.64
CA LYS A 241 5.74 -21.87 -6.31
C LYS A 241 4.29 -21.38 -6.31
N ILE A 242 4.01 -20.21 -5.73
CA ILE A 242 2.68 -19.58 -5.75
C ILE A 242 2.22 -19.34 -7.19
N LYS A 243 3.09 -18.76 -8.04
CA LYS A 243 2.79 -18.57 -9.46
C LYS A 243 2.44 -19.88 -10.17
N LYS A 244 3.21 -20.95 -9.95
CA LYS A 244 2.92 -22.25 -10.55
C LYS A 244 1.59 -22.84 -10.07
N LEU A 245 1.23 -22.64 -8.80
CA LEU A 245 -0.06 -23.05 -8.26
C LEU A 245 -1.20 -22.28 -8.91
N TYR A 246 -1.07 -20.96 -9.04
CA TYR A 246 -2.01 -20.11 -9.78
C TYR A 246 -2.18 -20.58 -11.22
N ASP A 247 -1.10 -20.75 -11.98
CA ASP A 247 -1.15 -21.17 -13.39
C ASP A 247 -1.86 -22.53 -13.53
N THR A 248 -1.63 -23.44 -12.57
CA THR A 248 -2.30 -24.75 -12.51
C THR A 248 -3.79 -24.62 -12.20
N ALA A 249 -4.15 -23.84 -11.19
CA ALA A 249 -5.53 -23.59 -10.79
C ALA A 249 -6.34 -22.92 -11.91
N TYR A 250 -5.72 -21.99 -12.64
CA TYR A 250 -6.31 -21.33 -13.80
C TYR A 250 -6.55 -22.31 -14.94
N ALA A 251 -5.53 -23.09 -15.30
CA ALA A 251 -5.61 -24.06 -16.40
C ALA A 251 -6.61 -25.19 -16.13
N SER A 252 -6.78 -25.60 -14.87
CA SER A 252 -7.72 -26.66 -14.49
C SER A 252 -9.14 -26.15 -14.23
N GLY A 253 -9.38 -24.83 -14.23
CA GLY A 253 -10.65 -24.24 -13.81
C GLY A 253 -11.01 -24.54 -12.35
N LEU A 254 -10.01 -24.60 -11.46
CA LEU A 254 -10.21 -24.91 -10.04
C LEU A 254 -11.15 -23.89 -9.38
N TYR A 255 -11.04 -22.64 -9.83
CA TYR A 255 -11.93 -21.53 -9.51
C TYR A 255 -12.62 -21.06 -10.79
N ASP A 256 -13.74 -20.35 -10.63
CA ASP A 256 -14.33 -19.60 -11.73
C ASP A 256 -13.31 -18.55 -12.21
N GLN A 257 -12.96 -18.56 -13.49
CA GLN A 257 -11.95 -17.66 -14.06
C GLN A 257 -12.38 -16.18 -14.04
N THR A 258 -13.66 -15.90 -13.81
CA THR A 258 -14.18 -14.54 -13.65
C THR A 258 -14.14 -14.05 -12.19
N ALA A 259 -13.85 -14.94 -11.23
CA ALA A 259 -13.68 -14.56 -9.84
C ALA A 259 -12.35 -13.82 -9.65
N TYR A 260 -12.35 -12.83 -8.75
CA TYR A 260 -11.18 -11.97 -8.50
C TYR A 260 -9.94 -12.75 -8.01
N ILE A 261 -10.13 -13.85 -7.27
CA ILE A 261 -9.05 -14.79 -6.90
C ILE A 261 -8.28 -15.35 -8.11
N MET A 262 -8.84 -15.23 -9.32
CA MET A 262 -8.20 -15.64 -10.58
C MET A 262 -7.79 -14.45 -11.48
N GLU A 263 -7.79 -13.22 -10.97
CA GLU A 263 -7.35 -12.05 -11.75
C GLU A 263 -5.85 -12.14 -12.08
N ASN A 264 -5.02 -12.50 -11.10
CA ASN A 264 -3.59 -12.77 -11.23
C ASN A 264 -3.07 -13.58 -10.02
N GLU A 265 -1.78 -13.93 -10.03
CA GLU A 265 -1.15 -14.70 -8.94
C GLU A 265 -1.10 -13.96 -7.59
N ASP A 266 -1.07 -12.63 -7.59
CA ASP A 266 -1.02 -11.82 -6.38
C ASP A 266 -2.38 -11.86 -5.67
N GLU A 267 -3.48 -11.74 -6.43
CA GLU A 267 -4.85 -11.83 -5.92
C GLU A 267 -5.22 -13.24 -5.49
N TYR A 268 -4.74 -14.25 -6.23
CA TYR A 268 -4.82 -15.65 -5.83
C TYR A 268 -4.23 -15.88 -4.43
N TRP A 269 -3.09 -15.25 -4.14
CA TRP A 269 -2.49 -15.28 -2.81
C TRP A 269 -3.27 -14.47 -1.77
N ALA A 270 -3.68 -13.24 -2.08
CA ALA A 270 -4.30 -12.34 -1.12
C ALA A 270 -5.71 -12.81 -0.69
N GLU A 271 -6.54 -13.27 -1.62
CA GLU A 271 -7.83 -13.90 -1.32
C GLU A 271 -7.65 -15.21 -0.54
N GLY A 272 -6.63 -15.99 -0.89
CA GLY A 272 -6.22 -17.17 -0.11
C GLY A 272 -5.81 -16.81 1.33
N THR A 273 -5.13 -15.66 1.52
CA THR A 273 -4.76 -15.14 2.85
C THR A 273 -6.01 -14.76 3.65
N GLN A 274 -6.97 -14.06 3.04
CA GLN A 274 -8.25 -13.76 3.69
C GLN A 274 -9.00 -15.03 4.08
N ALA A 275 -9.03 -16.04 3.21
CA ALA A 275 -9.61 -17.34 3.54
C ALA A 275 -8.86 -17.99 4.72
N TRP A 276 -7.52 -17.99 4.72
CA TRP A 276 -6.70 -18.59 5.77
C TRP A 276 -7.00 -18.01 7.16
N PHE A 277 -7.35 -16.73 7.26
CA PHE A 277 -7.70 -16.06 8.51
C PHE A 277 -9.22 -15.86 8.72
N ASN A 278 -10.07 -16.37 7.82
CA ASN A 278 -11.52 -16.14 7.80
C ASN A 278 -11.88 -14.63 7.84
N ALA A 279 -11.12 -13.82 7.12
CA ALA A 279 -11.21 -12.36 7.14
C ALA A 279 -12.18 -11.78 6.09
N THR A 280 -12.96 -12.62 5.41
CA THR A 280 -14.00 -12.19 4.46
C THR A 280 -15.22 -13.09 4.57
N ILE A 281 -16.42 -12.53 4.37
CA ILE A 281 -17.64 -13.31 4.17
C ILE A 281 -18.05 -13.38 2.70
N ARG A 282 -17.31 -12.71 1.82
CA ARG A 282 -17.60 -12.66 0.39
C ARG A 282 -17.46 -14.03 -0.27
N THR A 283 -18.29 -14.26 -1.28
CA THR A 283 -18.27 -15.50 -2.08
C THR A 283 -18.18 -15.21 -3.57
N ASP A 284 -18.49 -13.98 -3.98
CA ASP A 284 -18.47 -13.48 -5.35
C ASP A 284 -17.04 -13.36 -5.90
N VAL A 285 -16.10 -12.91 -5.07
CA VAL A 285 -14.67 -12.73 -5.45
C VAL A 285 -13.79 -13.94 -5.16
N THR A 286 -14.20 -14.77 -4.19
CA THR A 286 -13.44 -15.92 -3.70
C THR A 286 -13.86 -17.25 -4.34
N ALA A 287 -14.81 -17.21 -5.26
CA ALA A 287 -15.58 -18.36 -5.73
C ALA A 287 -16.11 -19.25 -4.58
N GLY A 288 -16.43 -18.64 -3.42
CA GLY A 288 -16.96 -19.31 -2.22
C GLY A 288 -15.91 -19.79 -1.21
N VAL A 289 -14.61 -19.62 -1.47
CA VAL A 289 -13.51 -20.00 -0.58
C VAL A 289 -13.17 -18.85 0.38
N ASN A 290 -13.92 -18.75 1.48
CA ASN A 290 -13.78 -17.65 2.45
C ASN A 290 -13.40 -18.11 3.86
N THR A 291 -12.96 -19.37 4.02
CA THR A 291 -12.50 -19.92 5.30
C THR A 291 -11.31 -20.85 5.08
N ARG A 292 -10.47 -21.03 6.10
CA ARG A 292 -9.29 -21.91 6.03
C ARG A 292 -9.68 -23.33 5.68
N GLU A 293 -10.78 -23.81 6.23
CA GLU A 293 -11.27 -25.16 6.04
C GLU A 293 -11.69 -25.38 4.58
N LYS A 294 -12.41 -24.41 3.98
CA LYS A 294 -12.74 -24.44 2.54
C LYS A 294 -11.50 -24.35 1.66
N LEU A 295 -10.52 -23.52 2.04
CA LEU A 295 -9.27 -23.39 1.29
C LEU A 295 -8.51 -24.72 1.27
N ARG A 296 -8.34 -25.37 2.44
CA ARG A 296 -7.72 -26.70 2.54
C ARG A 296 -8.42 -27.76 1.70
N ALA A 297 -9.75 -27.72 1.65
CA ALA A 297 -10.55 -28.70 0.91
C ALA A 297 -10.47 -28.49 -0.60
N ARG A 298 -10.54 -27.23 -1.07
CA ARG A 298 -10.55 -26.92 -2.50
C ARG A 298 -9.15 -26.83 -3.10
N ASP A 299 -8.23 -26.21 -2.39
CA ASP A 299 -6.89 -25.88 -2.87
C ASP A 299 -5.83 -26.16 -1.80
N PRO A 300 -5.52 -27.45 -1.59
CA PRO A 300 -4.53 -27.87 -0.60
C PRO A 300 -3.11 -27.35 -0.92
N GLY A 301 -2.81 -27.04 -2.18
CA GLY A 301 -1.53 -26.47 -2.60
C GLY A 301 -1.35 -25.04 -2.09
N LEU A 302 -2.34 -24.18 -2.32
CA LEU A 302 -2.35 -22.82 -1.77
C LEU A 302 -2.38 -22.84 -0.24
N ALA A 303 -3.19 -23.73 0.37
CA ALA A 303 -3.23 -23.90 1.82
C ALA A 303 -1.86 -24.28 2.42
N ALA A 304 -1.05 -25.08 1.73
CA ALA A 304 0.31 -25.41 2.16
C ALA A 304 1.23 -24.19 2.11
N MET A 305 1.10 -23.33 1.11
CA MET A 305 1.85 -22.07 1.04
C MET A 305 1.41 -21.07 2.13
N MET A 306 0.13 -21.03 2.48
CA MET A 306 -0.34 -20.25 3.64
C MET A 306 0.29 -20.74 4.95
N ALA A 307 0.35 -22.06 5.17
CA ALA A 307 1.02 -22.63 6.33
C ALA A 307 2.54 -22.35 6.32
N ARG A 308 3.17 -22.29 5.14
CA ARG A 308 4.58 -21.91 4.99
C ARG A 308 4.82 -20.45 5.38
N ALA A 309 3.91 -19.53 5.05
CA ALA A 309 4.05 -18.10 5.35
C ALA A 309 3.65 -17.74 6.79
N TYR A 310 2.51 -18.26 7.26
CA TYR A 310 1.85 -17.84 8.50
C TYR A 310 1.90 -18.88 9.61
N GLY A 311 2.38 -20.09 9.33
CA GLY A 311 2.21 -21.24 10.22
C GLY A 311 0.76 -21.72 10.31
N ASP A 312 0.49 -22.69 11.19
CA ASP A 312 -0.86 -23.23 11.41
C ASP A 312 -1.49 -22.74 12.73
N GLY A 313 -1.33 -21.44 13.02
CA GLY A 313 -1.92 -20.82 14.21
C GLY A 313 -3.45 -20.91 14.24
N THR A 314 -4.04 -20.89 15.43
CA THR A 314 -5.49 -21.04 15.64
C THR A 314 -6.29 -19.74 15.47
N TRP A 315 -5.61 -18.61 15.32
CA TRP A 315 -6.27 -17.33 15.18
C TRP A 315 -7.10 -17.24 13.90
N ARG A 316 -8.26 -16.61 14.01
CA ARG A 316 -9.15 -16.22 12.92
C ARG A 316 -9.67 -14.82 13.21
N TYR A 317 -9.74 -13.96 12.20
CA TYR A 317 -10.13 -12.56 12.35
C TYR A 317 -11.44 -12.35 13.14
N PRO A 318 -12.53 -13.13 12.93
CA PRO A 318 -13.78 -12.93 13.67
C PRO A 318 -13.68 -13.12 15.20
N GLN A 319 -12.58 -13.68 15.71
CA GLN A 319 -12.35 -13.82 17.15
C GLN A 319 -12.11 -12.46 17.82
N ASP A 320 -11.49 -11.52 17.10
CA ASP A 320 -11.06 -10.22 17.62
C ASP A 320 -11.61 -9.04 16.78
N SER A 321 -12.53 -9.29 15.85
CA SER A 321 -13.09 -8.24 15.00
C SER A 321 -13.97 -7.29 15.83
N PRO A 322 -13.86 -5.95 15.65
CA PRO A 322 -14.67 -4.99 16.43
C PRO A 322 -16.19 -5.15 16.26
N GLY A 323 -16.61 -5.74 15.14
CA GLY A 323 -18.00 -6.10 14.88
C GLY A 323 -18.12 -7.28 13.89
N PRO A 324 -19.34 -7.70 13.56
CA PRO A 324 -19.57 -8.70 12.52
C PRO A 324 -19.34 -8.10 11.13
N LEU A 325 -18.69 -8.85 10.24
CA LEU A 325 -18.61 -8.53 8.82
C LEU A 325 -20.02 -8.49 8.21
N ARG A 326 -20.27 -7.59 7.26
CA ARG A 326 -21.61 -7.35 6.69
C ARG A 326 -21.55 -7.30 5.18
N MET A 327 -22.51 -7.94 4.52
CA MET A 327 -22.65 -7.79 3.06
C MET A 327 -22.97 -6.34 2.72
N LYS A 328 -22.31 -5.82 1.67
CA LYS A 328 -22.59 -4.47 1.17
C LYS A 328 -24.08 -4.38 0.83
N ARG A 329 -24.77 -3.41 1.43
CA ARG A 329 -26.20 -3.20 1.19
C ARG A 329 -26.37 -2.79 -0.27
N ARG A 330 -27.02 -3.64 -1.07
CA ARG A 330 -27.45 -3.25 -2.41
C ARG A 330 -28.52 -2.16 -2.22
N LEU A 331 -28.23 -0.93 -2.61
CA LEU A 331 -29.28 0.08 -2.71
C LEU A 331 -30.30 -0.46 -3.73
N PRO A 332 -31.62 -0.30 -3.50
CA PRO A 332 -32.60 -0.67 -4.50
C PRO A 332 -32.25 0.05 -5.80
N GLU A 333 -32.13 -0.70 -6.89
CA GLU A 333 -32.07 -0.10 -8.23
C GLU A 333 -33.31 0.79 -8.36
N SER A 334 -33.10 2.06 -8.68
CA SER A 334 -34.22 2.94 -9.02
C SER A 334 -34.90 2.31 -10.24
N SER A 335 -36.10 1.75 -10.04
CA SER A 335 -36.92 1.20 -11.10
C SER A 335 -37.20 2.31 -12.12
N SER A 336 -36.46 2.31 -13.22
CA SER A 336 -36.81 3.04 -14.41
C SER A 336 -37.77 2.15 -15.21
N ASP A 337 -39.04 2.11 -14.79
CA ASP A 337 -40.10 1.51 -15.59
C ASP A 337 -41.20 2.55 -15.89
N GLU A 338 -41.26 2.84 -17.19
CA GLU A 338 -42.42 3.03 -18.03
C GLU A 338 -43.40 4.19 -17.78
N HIS A 339 -43.46 5.04 -18.82
CA HIS A 339 -44.60 5.87 -19.18
C HIS A 339 -45.91 5.06 -19.22
N GLY A 340 -46.80 5.36 -18.26
CA GLY A 340 -48.21 5.03 -18.33
C GLY A 340 -49.05 6.21 -17.81
N SER A 341 -49.62 6.98 -18.73
CA SER A 341 -50.56 8.08 -18.45
C SER A 341 -51.86 7.59 -17.77
N PRO A 342 -52.60 8.49 -17.09
CA PRO A 342 -53.33 8.16 -15.86
C PRO A 342 -54.80 7.77 -16.10
N THR A 343 -55.34 6.95 -15.20
CA THR A 343 -56.79 6.88 -14.98
C THR A 343 -57.14 6.98 -13.50
N SER A 344 -58.25 7.67 -13.29
CA SER A 344 -58.74 8.34 -12.09
C SER A 344 -59.45 7.45 -11.06
N SER A 345 -59.63 8.05 -9.87
CA SER A 345 -60.62 7.81 -8.79
C SER A 345 -60.00 7.17 -7.54
N SER A 346 -60.36 7.46 -6.29
CA SER A 346 -61.14 8.49 -5.61
C SER A 346 -61.10 8.12 -4.11
N GLY A 347 -61.15 9.09 -3.18
CA GLY A 347 -61.40 8.85 -1.74
C GLY A 347 -60.14 8.97 -0.87
N SER A 348 -59.83 10.09 -0.22
CA SER A 348 -60.50 10.78 0.92
C SER A 348 -59.97 10.33 2.29
N THR A 349 -59.70 11.34 3.12
CA THR A 349 -59.31 11.36 4.56
C THR A 349 -57.85 10.96 4.84
N GLY A 350 -57.05 11.64 5.65
CA GLY A 350 -57.20 12.79 6.54
C GLY A 350 -56.01 12.76 7.52
N GLU A 351 -55.55 13.94 7.96
CA GLU A 351 -54.65 14.20 9.12
C GLU A 351 -53.12 13.94 9.01
N GLN A 352 -52.40 15.06 8.93
CA GLN A 352 -51.18 15.36 9.71
C GLN A 352 -51.54 16.48 10.73
N PRO A 353 -50.71 16.93 11.71
CA PRO A 353 -49.27 16.63 11.99
C PRO A 353 -48.91 16.46 13.48
N VAL A 354 -47.81 15.79 13.86
CA VAL A 354 -47.01 16.18 15.06
C VAL A 354 -45.57 15.64 15.02
N ALA A 355 -44.59 16.53 15.15
CA ALA A 355 -43.28 16.36 15.82
C ALA A 355 -43.22 17.46 16.93
N PRO A 356 -42.26 17.53 17.88
CA PRO A 356 -41.01 16.76 18.08
C PRO A 356 -40.81 16.30 19.55
N MET A 357 -39.70 15.59 19.88
CA MET A 357 -39.08 15.70 21.22
C MET A 357 -37.57 15.37 21.19
N ALA A 358 -36.84 16.19 21.96
CA ALA A 358 -35.39 16.28 22.08
C ALA A 358 -34.79 15.43 23.22
N ALA A 359 -33.46 15.42 23.26
CA ALA A 359 -32.56 14.75 24.21
C ALA A 359 -32.70 15.18 25.68
N PRO A 360 -32.06 14.44 26.61
CA PRO A 360 -31.60 15.00 27.87
C PRO A 360 -30.07 15.18 27.88
N ASP A 361 -29.65 16.41 28.19
CA ASP A 361 -28.37 16.74 28.81
C ASP A 361 -28.38 16.30 30.29
N VAL A 362 -27.26 15.78 30.79
CA VAL A 362 -26.92 15.87 32.22
C VAL A 362 -25.44 16.21 32.35
N GLU A 363 -25.20 17.41 32.84
CA GLU A 363 -23.91 17.98 33.19
C GLU A 363 -23.65 17.78 34.70
N GLY A 364 -22.45 17.30 35.04
CA GLY A 364 -21.66 17.73 36.21
C GLY A 364 -21.95 17.14 37.60
N THR A 365 -20.96 16.40 38.15
CA THR A 365 -20.40 16.73 39.47
C THR A 365 -18.92 16.30 39.59
N MET A 366 -18.09 17.25 40.02
CA MET A 366 -16.70 17.08 40.43
C MET A 366 -16.57 16.24 41.71
N GLU A 367 -15.51 15.43 41.84
CA GLU A 367 -14.78 15.35 43.11
C GLU A 367 -13.28 15.04 42.90
N ARG A 368 -12.45 15.80 43.62
CA ARG A 368 -10.99 15.75 43.67
C ARG A 368 -10.55 14.72 44.72
N VAL A 369 -9.49 13.97 44.45
CA VAL A 369 -8.57 13.51 45.50
C VAL A 369 -7.13 13.68 45.02
N ARG A 370 -6.33 14.43 45.80
CA ARG A 370 -4.87 14.51 45.70
C ARG A 370 -4.26 13.91 46.98
N LEU A 371 -3.02 13.44 46.80
CA LEU A 371 -1.90 13.26 47.75
C LEU A 371 -1.89 12.01 48.65
N ALA A 372 -0.86 11.17 48.41
CA ALA A 372 0.31 11.13 49.30
C ALA A 372 1.54 10.57 48.57
N ALA A 373 2.69 11.16 48.88
CA ALA A 373 4.03 10.86 48.36
C ALA A 373 4.86 10.07 49.37
N SER A 374 5.83 9.27 48.89
CA SER A 374 7.12 9.01 49.56
C SER A 374 8.05 8.36 48.52
N ALA A 375 9.06 9.04 47.96
CA ALA A 375 10.33 9.48 48.54
C ALA A 375 11.44 8.40 48.43
N GLY A 376 12.59 8.84 47.86
CA GLY A 376 13.88 8.16 47.83
C GLY A 376 14.22 7.61 46.44
N GLY A 377 15.19 8.11 45.67
CA GLY A 377 16.34 8.95 45.97
C GLY A 377 17.61 8.31 45.40
N ALA A 378 18.42 9.12 44.71
CA ALA A 378 19.80 8.90 44.25
C ALA A 378 20.05 8.17 42.90
N GLY A 379 20.48 8.93 41.89
CA GLY A 379 21.42 8.47 40.85
C GLY A 379 22.88 8.65 41.31
N PRO A 380 23.87 8.91 40.45
CA PRO A 380 24.08 8.52 39.05
C PRO A 380 25.37 7.68 38.89
N GLY A 381 25.57 7.02 37.73
CA GLY A 381 26.79 6.25 37.46
C GLY A 381 27.16 6.24 35.99
N SER A 382 28.01 7.19 35.59
CA SER A 382 28.69 7.25 34.29
C SER A 382 29.79 6.18 34.20
N CYS A 383 29.91 5.49 33.06
CA CYS A 383 31.11 4.73 32.68
C CYS A 383 31.34 4.86 31.17
N MET A 384 32.38 5.60 30.78
CA MET A 384 32.99 5.57 29.44
C MET A 384 34.16 4.57 29.41
N SER A 385 34.34 3.87 28.28
CA SER A 385 35.61 3.46 27.60
C SER A 385 35.30 2.23 26.70
N ALA A 386 35.44 2.22 25.37
CA ALA A 386 36.56 2.49 24.45
C ALA A 386 37.51 1.30 24.19
N CYS A 387 37.77 1.07 22.87
CA CYS A 387 38.90 0.39 22.19
C CYS A 387 38.83 -1.13 21.79
N LEU A 388 38.45 -1.40 20.52
CA LEU A 388 39.21 -1.95 19.34
C LEU A 388 40.41 -2.95 19.53
N PRO A 389 41.00 -3.58 18.46
CA PRO A 389 40.50 -4.29 17.25
C PRO A 389 41.34 -5.57 16.85
N GLY A 390 41.04 -6.21 15.71
CA GLY A 390 41.98 -7.10 14.94
C GLY A 390 41.25 -8.10 14.00
N ALA A 391 41.24 -7.91 12.67
CA ALA A 391 42.17 -8.42 11.62
C ALA A 391 42.10 -9.96 11.42
N GLY A 392 42.03 -10.56 10.22
CA GLY A 392 42.05 -10.17 8.81
C GLY A 392 42.08 -11.45 7.93
N GLY A 393 41.99 -11.33 6.59
CA GLY A 393 42.38 -12.40 5.66
C GLY A 393 41.52 -12.59 4.39
N ALA A 394 42.05 -12.16 3.25
CA ALA A 394 41.79 -12.63 1.88
C ALA A 394 43.17 -13.01 1.25
N PRO A 395 43.36 -13.44 -0.02
CA PRO A 395 42.42 -13.62 -1.15
C PRO A 395 42.67 -14.90 -2.00
N GLY A 396 41.94 -15.09 -3.11
CA GLY A 396 42.26 -16.11 -4.12
C GLY A 396 41.36 -16.11 -5.37
N SER A 397 41.96 -15.85 -6.53
CA SER A 397 41.40 -15.66 -7.88
C SER A 397 41.18 -16.94 -8.70
N GLY A 398 40.32 -16.89 -9.74
CA GLY A 398 40.33 -17.87 -10.84
C GLY A 398 39.24 -17.65 -11.89
N SER A 399 39.65 -17.50 -13.15
CA SER A 399 38.88 -17.00 -14.31
C SER A 399 38.33 -18.09 -15.24
N THR A 400 37.55 -17.62 -16.23
CA THR A 400 37.27 -18.14 -17.60
C THR A 400 36.12 -19.12 -17.83
N GLY A 401 35.23 -18.72 -18.76
CA GLY A 401 34.21 -19.55 -19.39
C GLY A 401 33.38 -18.75 -20.41
N CYS A 402 33.90 -18.64 -21.64
CA CYS A 402 33.23 -18.07 -22.81
C CYS A 402 32.16 -19.04 -23.34
N GLY A 403 30.99 -18.54 -23.76
CA GLY A 403 29.93 -19.35 -24.38
C GLY A 403 28.85 -18.49 -25.03
N THR A 404 28.86 -18.47 -26.35
CA THR A 404 28.05 -17.66 -27.28
C THR A 404 26.66 -18.27 -27.54
N ALA A 405 25.68 -17.40 -27.87
CA ALA A 405 24.38 -17.66 -28.53
C ALA A 405 23.29 -18.31 -27.65
N ILE A 406 22.00 -17.95 -27.70
CA ILE A 406 21.13 -17.60 -28.84
C ILE A 406 20.03 -16.62 -28.37
N TRP A 407 19.75 -15.61 -29.20
CA TRP A 407 18.63 -14.68 -29.11
C TRP A 407 17.37 -15.35 -29.66
N MET A 408 16.29 -15.44 -28.88
CA MET A 408 14.89 -15.42 -29.38
C MET A 408 13.88 -15.43 -28.22
N GLY A 409 13.08 -14.35 -28.14
CA GLY A 409 11.69 -14.43 -27.69
C GLY A 409 11.37 -14.08 -26.23
N LEU A 410 11.47 -12.79 -25.85
CA LEU A 410 10.64 -12.23 -24.78
C LEU A 410 10.01 -10.91 -25.25
N ARG A 411 8.81 -11.01 -25.83
CA ARG A 411 7.80 -9.96 -25.79
C ARG A 411 6.65 -10.54 -24.98
N GLU A 412 6.10 -9.76 -24.04
CA GLU A 412 4.97 -10.05 -23.13
C GLU A 412 5.28 -10.44 -21.68
N ALA A 413 5.99 -9.57 -20.93
CA ALA A 413 6.04 -9.71 -19.47
C ALA A 413 6.04 -8.39 -18.66
N VAL A 414 5.69 -7.22 -19.24
CA VAL A 414 5.82 -5.92 -18.52
C VAL A 414 4.60 -5.01 -18.68
N LEU A 415 3.38 -5.55 -18.81
CA LEU A 415 2.15 -4.72 -18.86
C LEU A 415 1.07 -5.12 -17.83
N GLY A 416 1.38 -6.01 -16.90
CA GLY A 416 0.37 -6.54 -15.97
C GLY A 416 0.21 -5.76 -14.67
N HIS A 417 0.17 -4.43 -14.67
CA HIS A 417 -0.18 -3.64 -13.47
C HIS A 417 -0.90 -2.33 -13.85
N ALA A 418 -1.91 -2.43 -14.72
CA ALA A 418 -3.00 -1.44 -14.84
C ALA A 418 -4.10 -1.97 -15.79
N ALA A 419 -5.29 -2.24 -15.22
CA ALA A 419 -6.61 -2.29 -15.85
C ALA A 419 -6.96 -3.44 -16.83
N HIS A 420 -8.01 -4.21 -16.50
CA HIS A 420 -9.21 -4.34 -17.34
C HIS A 420 -10.36 -5.03 -16.57
N ALA A 421 -11.33 -4.27 -16.08
CA ALA A 421 -12.64 -4.79 -15.70
C ALA A 421 -13.71 -3.97 -16.42
N THR A 422 -13.98 -4.32 -17.68
CA THR A 422 -15.14 -3.81 -18.40
C THR A 422 -16.34 -4.70 -18.03
N VAL A 423 -17.16 -4.24 -17.09
CA VAL A 423 -18.49 -4.84 -16.87
C VAL A 423 -19.34 -4.49 -18.08
N LYS A 424 -19.57 -5.46 -18.98
CA LYS A 424 -20.65 -5.38 -19.96
C LYS A 424 -21.96 -5.57 -19.21
N MET A 425 -22.71 -4.48 -19.04
CA MET A 425 -24.15 -4.58 -18.84
C MET A 425 -24.79 -5.05 -20.15
N SER A 426 -25.64 -6.06 -20.07
CA SER A 426 -26.59 -6.45 -21.11
C SER A 426 -27.60 -5.34 -21.36
#